data_AF-A0A6N9YST8-F1
#
_entry.id   AF-A0A6N9YST8-F1
#
_cell.length_a   1.000
_cell.length_b   1.000
_cell.length_c   1.000
_cell.angle_alpha   90.00
_cell.angle_beta   90.00
_cell.angle_gamma   90.00
#
_symmetry.space_group_name_H-M   'P 1'
#
loop_
_entity.id
_entity.type
_entity.pdbx_description
1 polymer ?
#
loop_
_entity_poly.entity_id
_entity_poly.type
_entity_poly.pdbx_seq_one_letter_code
_entity_poly.pdbx_strand_id
1 'polypeptide(L)'
;MEGHRRPGGQDTAPDRPVAPDVDLGHDVVRPVVAAALGLLPFVLFAGASSTTTVNGEVVQDSRFNMLGLVLAIAGLVMAWRALVARGGQRRLRSALASVAGVICLVQLPHSAGLIDLGDVWPFGDGDDAGDAAFGITYEGLNAETEQMALNFAENLSRDELHADIVNRYSSMLIDVVWHQIYADTCHDGEYQVDVTVLRDVPEFLTSGDIDRIDDAVERNKPVVAFECDPQRSDYNMVERAEKVLQQREILDIEIDGYLARFGDGGS
;
A
#
# COMPACT_ATOMS: atom_id res chain seq x y z
N MET A 1 53.00 -67.00 53.96
CA MET A 1 53.03 -65.55 53.70
C MET A 1 53.15 -65.35 52.20
N GLU A 2 52.03 -65.35 51.49
CA GLU A 2 51.98 -65.13 50.04
C GLU A 2 51.13 -63.88 49.79
N GLY A 3 51.79 -62.81 49.35
CA GLY A 3 51.17 -61.53 49.04
C GLY A 3 50.52 -61.58 47.66
N HIS A 4 49.20 -61.67 47.63
CA HIS A 4 48.40 -61.54 46.42
C HIS A 4 48.31 -60.05 45.99
N ARG A 5 49.09 -59.66 44.98
CA ARG A 5 48.91 -58.40 44.25
C ARG A 5 47.58 -58.44 43.51
N ARG A 6 46.66 -57.54 43.85
CA ARG A 6 45.47 -57.25 43.03
C ARG A 6 45.91 -56.46 41.78
N PRO A 7 45.40 -56.79 40.59
CA PRO A 7 45.63 -56.00 39.39
C PRO A 7 44.91 -54.66 39.50
N GLY A 8 45.60 -53.58 39.10
CA GLY A 8 45.10 -52.21 39.12
C GLY A 8 43.85 -52.07 38.25
N GLY A 9 42.84 -51.41 38.80
CA GLY A 9 41.68 -50.95 38.05
C GLY A 9 42.14 -49.94 37.00
N GLN A 10 41.83 -50.23 35.73
CA GLN A 10 41.89 -49.23 34.67
C GLN A 10 40.77 -48.24 34.94
N ASP A 11 41.13 -47.03 35.39
CA ASP A 11 40.26 -45.86 35.34
C ASP A 11 39.95 -45.57 33.86
N THR A 12 38.87 -46.16 33.35
CA THR A 12 38.24 -45.71 32.11
C THR A 12 37.77 -44.28 32.34
N ALA A 13 38.47 -43.31 31.75
CA ALA A 13 38.06 -41.91 31.76
C ALA A 13 36.56 -41.81 31.38
N PRO A 14 35.76 -40.97 32.06
CA PRO A 14 34.35 -40.81 31.72
C PRO A 14 34.25 -40.42 30.25
N ASP A 15 33.56 -41.26 29.50
CA ASP A 15 33.31 -41.09 28.07
C ASP A 15 32.71 -39.70 27.89
N ARG A 16 33.50 -38.75 27.35
CA ARG A 16 33.00 -37.40 27.14
C ARG A 16 31.85 -37.53 26.15
N PRO A 17 30.66 -36.97 26.44
CA PRO A 17 29.55 -37.04 25.50
C PRO A 17 30.00 -36.41 24.18
N VAL A 18 30.20 -37.25 23.17
CA VAL A 18 30.52 -36.81 21.81
C VAL A 18 29.32 -35.98 21.36
N ALA A 19 29.56 -34.69 21.10
CA ALA A 19 28.51 -33.82 20.59
C ALA A 19 27.98 -34.44 19.29
N PRO A 20 26.65 -34.51 19.09
CA PRO A 20 26.10 -35.03 17.85
C PRO A 20 26.60 -34.19 16.67
N ASP A 21 27.12 -34.85 15.64
CA ASP A 21 27.54 -34.18 14.41
C ASP A 21 26.38 -33.44 13.77
N VAL A 22 26.65 -32.22 13.28
CA VAL A 22 25.67 -31.37 12.61
C VAL A 22 25.49 -31.86 11.18
N ASP A 23 24.30 -32.37 10.85
CA ASP A 23 23.93 -32.65 9.47
C ASP A 23 23.45 -31.36 8.82
N LEU A 24 24.34 -30.68 8.10
CA LEU A 24 24.06 -29.42 7.42
C LEU A 24 22.79 -29.49 6.55
N GLY A 25 22.55 -30.60 5.86
CA GLY A 25 21.40 -30.75 4.98
C GLY A 25 20.09 -30.82 5.77
N HIS A 26 20.08 -31.61 6.83
CA HIS A 26 18.85 -31.88 7.58
C HIS A 26 18.56 -30.84 8.67
N ASP A 27 19.59 -30.37 9.37
CA ASP A 27 19.46 -29.51 10.54
C ASP A 27 19.47 -28.02 10.19
N VAL A 28 20.01 -27.64 9.03
CA VAL A 28 20.15 -26.22 8.63
C VAL A 28 19.45 -25.93 7.30
N VAL A 29 19.82 -26.61 6.21
CA VAL A 29 19.33 -26.27 4.85
C VAL A 29 17.81 -26.37 4.77
N ARG A 30 17.21 -27.47 5.24
CA ARG A 30 15.75 -27.67 5.15
C ARG A 30 14.95 -26.60 5.91
N PRO A 31 15.25 -26.28 7.19
CA PRO A 31 14.61 -25.17 7.88
C PRO A 31 14.81 -23.81 7.20
N VAL A 32 16.00 -23.53 6.67
CA VAL A 32 16.28 -22.26 5.97
C VAL A 32 15.48 -22.14 4.68
N VAL A 33 15.37 -23.22 3.89
CA VAL A 33 14.50 -23.21 2.70
C VAL A 33 13.03 -23.03 3.09
N ALA A 34 12.58 -23.62 4.20
CA ALA A 34 11.22 -23.38 4.70
C ALA A 34 10.98 -21.91 5.07
N ALA A 35 11.94 -21.27 5.75
CA ALA A 35 11.89 -19.86 6.07
C ALA A 35 11.90 -18.99 4.80
N ALA A 36 12.77 -19.31 3.84
CA ALA A 36 12.83 -18.62 2.56
C ALA A 36 11.50 -18.72 1.81
N LEU A 37 10.87 -19.89 1.75
CA LEU A 37 9.55 -20.06 1.13
C LEU A 37 8.44 -19.26 1.83
N GLY A 38 8.53 -19.10 3.15
CA GLY A 38 7.61 -18.24 3.91
C GLY A 38 7.83 -16.75 3.68
N LEU A 39 9.08 -16.32 3.43
CA LEU A 39 9.46 -14.93 3.23
C LEU A 39 9.33 -14.46 1.76
N LEU A 40 9.55 -15.35 0.81
CA LEU A 40 9.58 -15.04 -0.62
C LEU A 40 8.32 -14.35 -1.16
N PRO A 41 7.10 -14.68 -0.70
CA PRO A 41 5.90 -14.00 -1.20
C PRO A 41 5.63 -12.64 -0.57
N PHE A 42 6.42 -12.19 0.41
CA PHE A 42 6.45 -10.77 0.78
C PHE A 42 7.14 -9.93 -0.30
N VAL A 43 8.09 -10.53 -1.03
CA VAL A 43 8.82 -9.86 -2.11
C VAL A 43 8.13 -10.08 -3.46
N LEU A 44 7.55 -11.27 -3.67
CA LEU A 44 6.88 -11.63 -4.91
C LEU A 44 5.36 -11.60 -4.73
N PHE A 45 4.75 -10.51 -5.20
CA PHE A 45 3.30 -10.45 -5.37
C PHE A 45 2.91 -11.04 -6.73
N ALA A 46 2.20 -12.17 -6.71
CA ALA A 46 1.55 -12.71 -7.90
C ALA A 46 0.09 -13.03 -7.52
N GLY A 47 -0.77 -12.05 -7.73
CA GLY A 47 -2.13 -12.05 -7.21
C GLY A 47 -3.07 -11.11 -7.96
N ALA A 48 -4.31 -11.08 -7.52
CA ALA A 48 -5.31 -10.13 -7.96
C ALA A 48 -5.56 -9.10 -6.85
N SER A 49 -5.61 -7.82 -7.20
CA SER A 49 -6.17 -6.78 -6.35
C SER A 49 -7.61 -6.52 -6.78
N SER A 50 -8.50 -6.36 -5.80
CA SER A 50 -9.86 -5.91 -6.02
C SER A 50 -10.13 -4.75 -5.08
N THR A 51 -10.26 -3.58 -5.69
CA THR A 51 -10.59 -2.34 -5.00
C THR A 51 -12.08 -2.11 -5.12
N THR A 52 -12.79 -2.09 -4.00
CA THR A 52 -14.21 -1.76 -3.96
C THR A 52 -14.37 -0.33 -3.50
N THR A 53 -14.87 0.52 -4.40
CA THR A 53 -15.20 1.91 -4.08
C THR A 53 -16.70 2.05 -3.79
N VAL A 54 -17.06 2.74 -2.71
CA VAL A 54 -18.44 3.14 -2.41
C VAL A 54 -18.45 4.66 -2.36
N ASN A 55 -19.25 5.29 -3.23
CA ASN A 55 -19.29 6.76 -3.39
C ASN A 55 -17.94 7.38 -3.78
N GLY A 56 -17.09 6.67 -4.53
CA GLY A 56 -15.77 7.14 -4.93
C GLY A 56 -14.70 7.05 -3.83
N GLU A 57 -15.07 6.62 -2.62
CA GLU A 57 -14.13 6.34 -1.53
C GLU A 57 -13.77 4.85 -1.55
N VAL A 58 -12.48 4.54 -1.52
CA VAL A 58 -11.98 3.16 -1.42
C VAL A 58 -12.29 2.66 -0.02
N VAL A 59 -13.40 1.94 0.12
CA VAL A 59 -13.83 1.37 1.41
C VAL A 59 -13.17 0.03 1.70
N GLN A 60 -12.68 -0.66 0.67
CA GLN A 60 -12.04 -1.95 0.82
C GLN A 60 -11.08 -2.22 -0.35
N ASP A 61 -9.77 -2.24 -0.05
CA ASP A 61 -8.77 -2.79 -0.96
C ASP A 61 -8.44 -4.22 -0.50
N SER A 62 -8.83 -5.21 -1.29
CA SER A 62 -8.54 -6.62 -1.00
C SER A 62 -7.49 -7.14 -1.98
N ARG A 63 -6.31 -7.45 -1.45
CA ARG A 63 -5.20 -8.02 -2.22
C ARG A 63 -5.11 -9.51 -1.90
N PHE A 64 -5.32 -10.35 -2.92
CA PHE A 64 -5.23 -11.80 -2.78
C PHE A 64 -3.97 -12.31 -3.49
N ASN A 65 -2.96 -12.73 -2.72
CA ASN A 65 -1.71 -13.30 -3.23
C ASN A 65 -1.80 -14.84 -3.26
N MET A 66 -2.37 -15.39 -4.35
CA MET A 66 -2.55 -16.84 -4.51
C MET A 66 -1.22 -17.60 -4.44
N LEU A 67 -0.16 -17.06 -5.05
CA LEU A 67 1.18 -17.66 -5.00
C LEU A 67 1.70 -17.69 -3.56
N GLY A 68 1.54 -16.60 -2.82
CA GLY A 68 1.96 -16.50 -1.43
C GLY A 68 1.28 -17.50 -0.51
N LEU A 69 -0.02 -17.73 -0.73
CA LEU A 69 -0.78 -18.73 0.00
C LEU A 69 -0.23 -20.15 -0.23
N VAL A 70 0.03 -20.51 -1.49
CA VAL A 70 0.58 -21.84 -1.84
C VAL A 70 1.97 -22.05 -1.23
N LEU A 71 2.84 -21.04 -1.32
CA LEU A 71 4.20 -21.08 -0.77
C LEU A 71 4.20 -21.17 0.77
N ALA A 72 3.33 -20.43 1.44
CA ALA A 72 3.19 -20.49 2.91
C ALA A 72 2.74 -21.88 3.38
N ILE A 73 1.78 -22.51 2.69
CA ILE A 73 1.35 -23.89 2.99
C ILE A 73 2.52 -24.88 2.81
N ALA A 74 3.25 -24.77 1.70
CA ALA A 74 4.40 -25.63 1.44
C ALA A 74 5.51 -25.46 2.50
N GLY A 75 5.83 -24.22 2.87
CA GLY A 75 6.78 -23.88 3.93
C GLY A 75 6.36 -24.45 5.29
N LEU A 76 5.08 -24.36 5.64
CA LEU A 76 4.55 -24.90 6.88
C LEU A 76 4.65 -26.44 6.94
N VAL A 77 4.34 -27.14 5.85
CA VAL A 77 4.51 -28.60 5.76
C VAL A 77 5.98 -29.00 5.94
N MET A 78 6.91 -28.23 5.37
CA MET A 78 8.34 -28.47 5.54
C MET A 78 8.82 -28.20 6.97
N ALA A 79 8.40 -27.10 7.58
CA ALA A 79 8.70 -26.78 8.97
C ALA A 79 8.19 -27.89 9.91
N TRP A 80 6.95 -28.35 9.71
CA TRP A 80 6.38 -29.47 10.46
C TRP A 80 7.20 -30.76 10.32
N ARG A 81 7.58 -31.12 9.09
CA ARG A 81 8.43 -32.30 8.85
C ARG A 81 9.78 -32.20 9.55
N ALA A 82 10.39 -31.02 9.59
CA ALA A 82 11.64 -30.78 10.30
C ALA A 82 11.48 -30.91 11.83
N LEU A 83 10.34 -30.49 12.39
CA LEU A 83 10.04 -30.63 13.82
C LEU A 83 9.88 -32.10 14.24
N VAL A 84 9.27 -32.94 13.39
CA VAL A 84 8.99 -34.35 13.69
C VAL A 84 10.17 -35.28 13.38
N ALA A 85 11.13 -34.83 12.57
CA ALA A 85 12.29 -35.63 12.20
C ALA A 85 13.14 -36.05 13.41
N ARG A 86 13.77 -37.23 13.32
CA ARG A 86 14.65 -37.82 14.35
C ARG A 86 16.11 -37.80 13.88
N GLY A 87 17.05 -37.70 14.81
CA GLY A 87 18.49 -37.57 14.52
C GLY A 87 18.97 -36.13 14.48
N GLY A 88 20.28 -35.91 14.32
CA GLY A 88 20.92 -34.59 14.21
C GLY A 88 20.84 -33.71 15.46
N GLN A 89 21.19 -32.44 15.31
CA GLN A 89 21.16 -31.45 16.39
C GLN A 89 19.74 -30.91 16.62
N ARG A 90 18.91 -31.73 17.29
CA ARG A 90 17.47 -31.49 17.53
C ARG A 90 17.12 -30.06 17.97
N ARG A 91 17.91 -29.46 18.88
CA ARG A 91 17.62 -28.11 19.41
C ARG A 91 17.71 -27.03 18.33
N LEU A 92 18.75 -27.08 17.50
CA LEU A 92 18.95 -26.13 16.42
C LEU A 92 17.86 -26.28 15.36
N ARG A 93 17.62 -27.51 14.91
CA ARG A 93 16.56 -27.81 13.93
C ARG A 93 15.20 -27.37 14.44
N SER A 94 14.85 -27.68 15.69
CA SER A 94 13.56 -27.28 16.27
C SER A 94 13.43 -25.76 16.35
N ALA A 95 14.48 -25.04 16.76
CA ALA A 95 14.44 -23.58 16.82
C ALA A 95 14.19 -22.97 15.43
N LEU A 96 14.96 -23.38 14.41
CA LEU A 96 14.81 -22.86 13.05
C LEU A 96 13.46 -23.23 12.43
N ALA A 97 12.99 -24.47 12.62
CA ALA A 97 11.72 -24.92 12.12
C ALA A 97 10.53 -24.21 12.81
N SER A 98 10.64 -23.91 14.10
CA SER A 98 9.64 -23.10 14.81
C SER A 98 9.55 -21.68 14.27
N VAL A 99 10.70 -21.01 14.04
CA VAL A 99 10.73 -19.66 13.44
C VAL A 99 10.11 -19.68 12.04
N ALA A 100 10.51 -20.62 11.18
CA ALA A 100 9.93 -20.77 9.85
C ALA A 100 8.41 -21.01 9.89
N GLY A 101 7.95 -21.83 10.85
CA GLY A 101 6.52 -22.09 11.06
C GLY A 101 5.74 -20.83 11.43
N VAL A 102 6.27 -19.99 12.33
CA VAL A 102 5.64 -18.72 12.71
C VAL A 102 5.54 -17.78 11.50
N ILE A 103 6.62 -17.64 10.72
CA ILE A 103 6.62 -16.82 9.49
C ILE A 103 5.51 -17.29 8.53
N CYS A 104 5.41 -18.59 8.27
CA CYS A 104 4.38 -19.14 7.38
C CYS A 104 2.96 -18.90 7.92
N LEU A 105 2.76 -19.00 9.24
CA LEU A 105 1.45 -18.77 9.87
C LEU A 105 1.00 -17.32 9.78
N VAL A 106 1.93 -16.36 9.89
CA VAL A 106 1.65 -14.93 9.68
C VAL A 106 1.37 -14.64 8.19
N GLN A 107 2.07 -15.33 7.29
CA GLN A 107 1.91 -15.13 5.86
C GLN A 107 0.57 -15.62 5.29
N LEU A 108 -0.07 -16.62 5.90
CA LEU A 108 -1.37 -17.15 5.46
C LEU A 108 -2.50 -16.10 5.48
N PRO A 109 -2.83 -15.45 6.63
CA PRO A 109 -3.86 -14.43 6.66
C PRO A 109 -3.50 -13.20 5.82
N HIS A 110 -2.22 -12.82 5.76
CA HIS A 110 -1.75 -11.74 4.90
C HIS A 110 -1.96 -12.04 3.41
N SER A 111 -1.54 -13.22 2.93
CA SER A 111 -1.74 -13.64 1.53
C SER A 111 -3.21 -13.83 1.16
N ALA A 112 -4.06 -14.12 2.16
CA ALA A 112 -5.50 -14.23 1.99
C ALA A 112 -6.23 -12.86 1.99
N GLY A 113 -5.51 -11.75 2.20
CA GLY A 113 -6.10 -10.41 2.30
C GLY A 113 -6.91 -10.19 3.57
N LEU A 114 -6.66 -10.96 4.63
CA LEU A 114 -7.37 -10.84 5.92
C LEU A 114 -6.71 -9.83 6.86
N ILE A 115 -5.41 -9.60 6.72
CA ILE A 115 -4.64 -8.61 7.50
C ILE A 115 -3.67 -7.89 6.55
N ASP A 116 -3.47 -6.60 6.76
CA ASP A 116 -2.37 -5.85 6.15
C ASP A 116 -1.20 -5.82 7.16
N LEU A 117 -0.01 -6.16 6.68
CA LEU A 117 1.22 -6.15 7.48
C LEU A 117 2.16 -5.01 7.09
N GLY A 118 1.79 -4.18 6.11
CA GLY A 118 2.58 -3.05 5.63
C GLY A 118 3.05 -2.14 6.75
N ASP A 119 2.15 -1.77 7.67
CA ASP A 119 2.44 -0.83 8.76
C ASP A 119 3.29 -1.42 9.90
N VAL A 120 3.36 -2.75 10.02
CA VAL A 120 3.98 -3.44 11.17
C VAL A 120 5.36 -4.02 10.84
N TRP A 121 5.65 -4.22 9.56
CA TRP A 121 6.85 -4.93 9.14
C TRP A 121 7.99 -3.95 8.82
N PRO A 122 9.21 -4.14 9.36
CA PRO A 122 10.36 -3.23 9.14
C PRO A 122 10.95 -3.28 7.72
N PHE A 123 10.33 -4.05 6.82
CA PHE A 123 10.63 -4.09 5.38
C PHE A 123 9.39 -3.79 4.53
N GLY A 124 8.24 -3.50 5.14
CA GLY A 124 7.24 -2.73 4.42
C GLY A 124 7.88 -1.39 4.10
N ASP A 125 7.49 -0.78 2.98
CA ASP A 125 7.94 0.54 2.53
C ASP A 125 7.49 1.61 3.54
N GLY A 126 8.02 1.54 4.76
CA GLY A 126 8.11 2.64 5.70
C GLY A 126 9.15 3.58 5.13
N ASP A 127 8.79 4.20 4.02
CA ASP A 127 9.53 5.32 3.47
C ASP A 127 9.62 6.38 4.56
N ASP A 128 10.84 6.85 4.72
CA ASP A 128 11.24 7.95 5.57
C ASP A 128 10.33 9.16 5.31
N ALA A 129 9.22 9.26 6.03
CA ALA A 129 8.35 10.44 6.11
C ALA A 129 9.02 11.60 6.88
N GLY A 130 10.32 11.78 6.65
CA GLY A 130 11.13 12.87 7.14
C GLY A 130 11.88 13.48 5.97
N ASP A 131 11.45 14.67 5.58
CA ASP A 131 12.18 15.62 4.73
C ASP A 131 12.29 15.34 3.21
N ALA A 132 11.61 14.33 2.67
CA ALA A 132 11.34 14.35 1.23
C ALA A 132 10.35 15.48 0.97
N ALA A 133 10.84 16.63 0.49
CA ALA A 133 10.04 17.66 -0.15
C ALA A 133 9.01 16.94 -1.02
N PHE A 134 7.75 16.94 -0.57
CA PHE A 134 6.69 16.08 -1.09
C PHE A 134 6.69 16.15 -2.62
N GLY A 135 7.28 15.14 -3.24
CA GLY A 135 7.54 15.18 -4.66
C GLY A 135 6.27 14.75 -5.35
N ILE A 136 5.43 15.71 -5.75
CA ILE A 136 4.35 15.42 -6.70
C ILE A 136 4.99 14.73 -7.90
N THR A 137 4.60 13.48 -8.15
CA THR A 137 5.09 12.66 -9.25
C THR A 137 4.15 12.66 -10.45
N TYR A 138 3.05 13.41 -10.38
CA TYR A 138 2.07 13.50 -11.45
C TYR A 138 2.70 13.98 -12.77
N GLU A 139 2.82 13.05 -13.73
CA GLU A 139 3.39 13.29 -15.06
C GLU A 139 2.35 13.68 -16.12
N GLY A 140 1.09 13.84 -15.73
CA GLY A 140 -0.05 14.09 -16.63
C GLY A 140 -1.00 12.90 -16.75
N LEU A 141 -2.10 13.08 -17.51
CA LEU A 141 -3.04 12.00 -17.77
C LEU A 141 -2.41 10.87 -18.59
N ASN A 142 -2.74 9.63 -18.23
CA ASN A 142 -2.48 8.49 -19.12
C ASN A 142 -3.47 8.50 -20.30
N ALA A 143 -3.07 7.90 -21.42
CA ALA A 143 -3.86 7.90 -22.66
C ALA A 143 -5.27 7.30 -22.52
N GLU A 144 -5.46 6.34 -21.60
CA GLU A 144 -6.79 5.75 -21.35
C GLU A 144 -7.74 6.75 -20.69
N THR A 145 -7.24 7.47 -19.68
CA THR A 145 -8.01 8.47 -18.93
C THR A 145 -8.30 9.70 -19.78
N GLU A 146 -7.31 10.15 -20.55
CA GLU A 146 -7.47 11.22 -21.54
C GLU A 146 -8.55 10.85 -22.58
N GLN A 147 -8.48 9.66 -23.16
CA GLN A 147 -9.48 9.20 -24.13
C GLN A 147 -10.88 9.07 -23.51
N MET A 148 -10.98 8.68 -22.24
CA MET A 148 -12.24 8.64 -21.51
C MET A 148 -12.83 10.05 -21.35
N ALA A 149 -12.04 11.03 -20.93
CA ALA A 149 -12.46 12.43 -20.81
C ALA A 149 -12.94 12.99 -22.15
N LEU A 150 -12.17 12.74 -23.23
CA LEU A 150 -12.56 13.11 -24.60
C LEU A 150 -13.90 12.48 -25.00
N ASN A 151 -14.08 11.18 -24.72
CA ASN A 151 -15.35 10.50 -25.02
C ASN A 151 -16.53 11.11 -24.26
N PHE A 152 -16.36 11.51 -22.98
CA PHE A 152 -17.42 12.20 -22.25
C PHE A 152 -17.73 13.56 -22.87
N ALA A 153 -16.69 14.34 -23.16
CA ALA A 153 -16.82 15.67 -23.76
C ALA A 153 -17.49 15.64 -25.13
N GLU A 154 -17.33 14.56 -25.91
CA GLU A 154 -17.97 14.38 -27.23
C GLU A 154 -19.41 13.85 -27.16
N ASN A 155 -19.72 12.97 -26.21
CA ASN A 155 -20.96 12.19 -26.24
C ASN A 155 -22.06 12.72 -25.31
N LEU A 156 -21.73 13.46 -24.25
CA LEU A 156 -22.73 14.04 -23.35
C LEU A 156 -23.54 15.16 -24.05
N SER A 157 -24.80 15.33 -23.66
CA SER A 157 -25.58 16.49 -24.08
C SER A 157 -25.04 17.80 -23.47
N ARG A 158 -25.51 18.96 -23.96
CA ARG A 158 -25.09 20.27 -23.42
C ARG A 158 -25.32 20.35 -21.91
N ASP A 159 -26.51 20.00 -21.45
CA ASP A 159 -26.90 20.15 -20.04
C ASP A 159 -26.15 19.13 -19.16
N GLU A 160 -25.91 17.90 -19.65
CA GLU A 160 -25.16 16.88 -18.92
C GLU A 160 -23.68 17.25 -18.79
N LEU A 161 -23.03 17.68 -19.88
CA LEU A 161 -21.62 18.10 -19.85
C LEU A 161 -21.44 19.35 -18.98
N HIS A 162 -22.36 20.32 -19.09
CA HIS A 162 -22.36 21.49 -18.22
C HIS A 162 -22.47 21.11 -16.73
N ALA A 163 -23.40 20.22 -16.39
CA ALA A 163 -23.56 19.74 -15.02
C ALA A 163 -22.32 18.97 -14.52
N ASP A 164 -21.69 18.16 -15.38
CA ASP A 164 -20.48 17.42 -15.05
C ASP A 164 -19.30 18.37 -14.76
N ILE A 165 -19.09 19.38 -15.61
CA ILE A 165 -18.10 20.45 -15.40
C ILE A 165 -18.30 21.14 -14.05
N VAL A 166 -19.54 21.52 -13.71
CA VAL A 166 -19.86 22.16 -12.42
C VAL A 166 -19.56 21.24 -11.24
N ASN A 167 -19.91 19.95 -11.35
CA ASN A 167 -19.64 18.96 -10.31
C ASN A 167 -18.13 18.72 -10.13
N ARG A 168 -17.38 18.67 -11.25
CA ARG A 168 -15.92 18.47 -11.24
C ARG A 168 -15.21 19.68 -10.65
N TYR A 169 -15.60 20.90 -11.00
CA TYR A 169 -15.14 22.13 -10.34
C TYR A 169 -15.37 22.07 -8.82
N SER A 170 -16.57 21.67 -8.40
CA SER A 170 -16.92 21.54 -6.98
C SER A 170 -16.02 20.53 -6.26
N SER A 171 -15.86 19.33 -6.82
CA SER A 171 -15.01 18.28 -6.24
C SER A 171 -13.55 18.73 -6.13
N MET A 172 -13.02 19.33 -7.19
CA MET A 172 -11.63 19.79 -7.24
C MET A 172 -11.37 20.89 -6.21
N LEU A 173 -12.27 21.87 -6.08
CA LEU A 173 -12.15 22.94 -5.09
C LEU A 173 -12.28 22.43 -3.66
N ILE A 174 -13.13 21.42 -3.41
CA ILE A 174 -13.18 20.73 -2.12
C ILE A 174 -11.81 20.12 -1.80
N ASP A 175 -11.24 19.35 -2.72
CA ASP A 175 -9.92 18.72 -2.52
C ASP A 175 -8.82 19.76 -2.26
N VAL A 176 -8.87 20.89 -2.95
CA VAL A 176 -7.95 22.01 -2.75
C VAL A 176 -8.09 22.63 -1.36
N VAL A 177 -9.31 22.90 -0.92
CA VAL A 177 -9.54 23.48 0.42
C VAL A 177 -9.06 22.52 1.51
N TRP A 178 -9.30 21.21 1.35
CA TRP A 178 -8.77 20.21 2.28
C TRP A 178 -7.24 20.18 2.31
N HIS A 179 -6.59 20.20 1.14
CA HIS A 179 -5.15 20.29 1.03
C HIS A 179 -4.59 21.55 1.73
N GLN A 180 -5.19 22.72 1.46
CA GLN A 180 -4.74 23.97 2.07
C GLN A 180 -4.90 23.99 3.59
N ILE A 181 -6.06 23.58 4.12
CA ILE A 181 -6.28 23.56 5.56
C ILE A 181 -5.31 22.58 6.23
N TYR A 182 -5.05 21.42 5.61
CA TYR A 182 -4.08 20.46 6.12
C TYR A 182 -2.66 21.03 6.09
N ALA A 183 -2.23 21.63 4.98
CA ALA A 183 -0.92 22.26 4.83
C ALA A 183 -0.72 23.40 5.84
N ASP A 184 -1.73 24.26 6.04
CA ASP A 184 -1.71 25.33 7.05
C ASP A 184 -1.59 24.78 8.47
N THR A 185 -2.21 23.63 8.74
CA THR A 185 -2.24 23.03 10.08
C THR A 185 -0.97 22.25 10.40
N CYS A 186 -0.44 21.52 9.43
CA CYS A 186 0.60 20.50 9.65
C CYS A 186 1.93 20.77 8.95
N HIS A 187 1.97 21.67 7.96
CA HIS A 187 3.13 21.90 7.08
C HIS A 187 3.41 23.39 6.86
N ASP A 188 3.14 24.23 7.86
CA ASP A 188 3.42 25.67 7.85
C ASP A 188 2.93 26.45 6.61
N GLY A 189 1.86 25.96 5.97
CA GLY A 189 1.28 26.57 4.75
C GLY A 189 2.06 26.29 3.46
N GLU A 190 2.90 25.26 3.43
CA GLU A 190 3.59 24.80 2.21
C GLU A 190 2.60 24.13 1.24
N TYR A 191 2.00 24.91 0.35
CA TYR A 191 1.07 24.39 -0.66
C TYR A 191 1.80 23.76 -1.84
N GLN A 192 1.29 22.63 -2.29
CA GLN A 192 1.77 21.94 -3.49
C GLN A 192 0.91 22.22 -4.73
N VAL A 193 -0.33 22.68 -4.52
CA VAL A 193 -1.24 23.06 -5.59
C VAL A 193 -1.35 24.58 -5.65
N ASP A 194 -1.11 25.16 -6.83
CA ASP A 194 -1.40 26.58 -7.07
C ASP A 194 -2.90 26.81 -7.24
N VAL A 195 -3.53 27.30 -6.17
CA VAL A 195 -4.97 27.59 -6.14
C VAL A 195 -5.38 28.78 -6.99
N THR A 196 -4.42 29.61 -7.42
CA THR A 196 -4.76 30.75 -8.27
C THR A 196 -5.28 30.28 -9.63
N VAL A 197 -4.83 29.12 -10.09
CA VAL A 197 -5.24 28.58 -11.39
C VAL A 197 -6.68 28.04 -11.40
N LEU A 198 -7.27 27.87 -10.22
CA LEU A 198 -8.66 27.43 -10.06
C LEU A 198 -9.65 28.61 -10.10
N ARG A 199 -9.14 29.84 -10.21
CA ARG A 199 -9.96 31.06 -10.25
C ARG A 199 -10.42 31.43 -11.65
N ASP A 200 -9.87 30.79 -12.68
CA ASP A 200 -10.28 31.00 -14.06
C ASP A 200 -11.55 30.18 -14.34
N VAL A 201 -12.67 30.67 -13.82
CA VAL A 201 -14.00 30.09 -14.03
C VAL A 201 -14.46 30.42 -15.46
N PRO A 202 -14.85 29.44 -16.29
CA PRO A 202 -15.28 29.67 -17.66
C PRO A 202 -16.48 30.61 -17.73
N GLU A 203 -16.47 31.51 -18.72
CA GLU A 203 -17.52 32.54 -18.87
C GLU A 203 -18.93 31.97 -19.08
N PHE A 204 -19.05 30.73 -19.55
CA PHE A 204 -20.35 30.08 -19.74
C PHE A 204 -20.99 29.60 -18.44
N LEU A 205 -20.23 29.49 -17.34
CA LEU A 205 -20.78 29.16 -16.03
C LEU A 205 -21.53 30.37 -15.48
N THR A 206 -22.79 30.14 -15.09
CA THR A 206 -23.64 31.22 -14.59
C THR A 206 -23.32 31.53 -13.12
N SER A 207 -23.81 32.68 -12.62
CA SER A 207 -23.71 32.99 -11.20
C SER A 207 -24.35 31.90 -10.32
N GLY A 208 -25.44 31.26 -10.80
CA GLY A 208 -26.09 30.18 -10.07
C GLY A 208 -25.32 28.86 -10.07
N ASP A 209 -24.35 28.68 -10.98
CA ASP A 209 -23.42 27.55 -10.94
C ASP A 209 -22.27 27.83 -9.99
N ILE A 210 -21.74 29.06 -10.01
CA ILE A 210 -20.73 29.53 -9.05
C ILE A 210 -21.27 29.41 -7.62
N ASP A 211 -22.49 29.91 -7.36
CA ASP A 211 -23.14 29.79 -6.06
C ASP A 211 -23.24 28.32 -5.61
N ARG A 212 -23.54 27.40 -6.54
CA ARG A 212 -23.65 25.96 -6.26
C ARG A 212 -22.31 25.33 -5.90
N ILE A 213 -21.24 25.74 -6.59
CA ILE A 213 -19.87 25.32 -6.33
C ILE A 213 -19.45 25.81 -4.95
N ASP A 214 -19.61 27.09 -4.65
CA ASP A 214 -19.27 27.70 -3.36
C ASP A 214 -20.02 27.03 -2.20
N ASP A 215 -21.31 26.80 -2.38
CA ASP A 215 -22.16 26.07 -1.45
C ASP A 215 -21.66 24.63 -1.20
N ALA A 216 -21.21 23.94 -2.25
CA ALA A 216 -20.68 22.59 -2.12
C ALA A 216 -19.35 22.60 -1.36
N VAL A 217 -18.47 23.56 -1.64
CA VAL A 217 -17.20 23.73 -0.93
C VAL A 217 -17.47 24.00 0.55
N GLU A 218 -18.32 24.98 0.87
CA GLU A 218 -18.63 25.35 2.26
C GLU A 218 -19.21 24.18 3.06
N ARG A 219 -20.15 23.42 2.48
CA ARG A 219 -20.75 22.24 3.14
C ARG A 219 -19.75 21.12 3.42
N ASN A 220 -18.68 21.02 2.64
CA ASN A 220 -17.69 19.94 2.75
C ASN A 220 -16.38 20.39 3.42
N LYS A 221 -16.32 21.62 3.95
CA LYS A 221 -15.16 22.05 4.73
C LYS A 221 -14.96 21.17 5.97
N PRO A 222 -13.72 20.75 6.28
CA PRO A 222 -13.45 19.97 7.47
C PRO A 222 -13.75 20.81 8.72
N VAL A 223 -14.49 20.23 9.67
CA VAL A 223 -14.82 20.86 10.97
C VAL A 223 -13.89 20.35 12.09
N VAL A 224 -13.07 19.33 11.81
CA VAL A 224 -12.22 18.66 12.80
C VAL A 224 -10.78 19.14 12.72
N ALA A 225 -10.09 19.14 13.85
CA ALA A 225 -8.65 19.34 13.89
C ALA A 225 -7.95 18.16 13.21
N PHE A 226 -6.97 18.46 12.37
CA PHE A 226 -6.17 17.44 11.72
C PHE A 226 -5.14 16.84 12.68
N GLU A 227 -4.95 15.52 12.59
CA GLU A 227 -3.80 14.84 13.17
C GLU A 227 -2.67 14.89 12.13
N CYS A 228 -1.51 15.40 12.53
CA CYS A 228 -0.33 15.54 11.67
C CYS A 228 0.54 14.28 11.73
N ASP A 229 -0.07 13.13 11.40
CA ASP A 229 0.65 11.86 11.27
C ASP A 229 1.16 11.65 9.83
N PRO A 230 2.19 10.79 9.63
CA PRO A 230 2.77 10.54 8.31
C PRO A 230 1.76 10.07 7.25
N GLN A 231 0.89 9.12 7.59
CA GLN A 231 -0.09 8.56 6.64
C GLN A 231 -1.05 9.65 6.15
N ARG A 232 -1.53 10.51 7.06
CA ARG A 232 -2.37 11.66 6.67
C ARG A 232 -1.59 12.70 5.89
N SER A 233 -0.29 12.88 6.18
CA SER A 233 0.55 13.80 5.42
C SER A 233 0.69 13.33 3.98
N ASP A 234 1.03 12.07 3.74
CA ASP A 234 1.14 11.52 2.38
C ASP A 234 -0.16 11.67 1.59
N TYR A 235 -1.29 11.31 2.20
CA TYR A 235 -2.58 11.43 1.54
C TYR A 235 -2.96 12.89 1.24
N ASN A 236 -2.87 13.80 2.23
CA ASN A 236 -3.36 15.18 2.06
C ASN A 236 -2.37 16.08 1.31
N MET A 237 -1.06 15.80 1.41
CA MET A 237 -0.03 16.59 0.77
C MET A 237 0.32 16.07 -0.62
N VAL A 238 0.39 14.75 -0.84
CA VAL A 238 0.78 14.16 -2.13
C VAL A 238 -0.43 13.69 -2.91
N GLU A 239 -1.11 12.63 -2.47
CA GLU A 239 -2.16 11.98 -3.29
C GLU A 239 -3.29 12.94 -3.64
N ARG A 240 -3.72 13.77 -2.68
CA ARG A 240 -4.77 14.78 -2.92
C ARG A 240 -4.29 15.87 -3.86
N ALA A 241 -3.05 16.31 -3.78
CA ALA A 241 -2.50 17.31 -4.71
C ALA A 241 -2.41 16.75 -6.13
N GLU A 242 -1.94 15.51 -6.29
CA GLU A 242 -1.91 14.80 -7.59
C GLU A 242 -3.32 14.62 -8.16
N LYS A 243 -4.30 14.24 -7.31
CA LYS A 243 -5.70 14.13 -7.72
C LYS A 243 -6.25 15.47 -8.23
N VAL A 244 -5.90 16.59 -7.60
CA VAL A 244 -6.32 17.92 -8.07
C VAL A 244 -5.71 18.23 -9.44
N LEU A 245 -4.42 17.96 -9.64
CA LEU A 245 -3.76 18.16 -10.95
C LEU A 245 -4.42 17.29 -12.03
N GLN A 246 -4.72 16.04 -11.71
CA GLN A 246 -5.43 15.13 -12.59
C GLN A 246 -6.83 15.61 -12.96
N GLN A 247 -7.61 16.02 -11.95
CA GLN A 247 -8.97 16.52 -12.16
C GLN A 247 -8.98 17.79 -13.00
N ARG A 248 -7.95 18.63 -12.85
CA ARG A 248 -7.79 19.84 -13.66
C ARG A 248 -7.57 19.53 -15.13
N GLU A 249 -6.67 18.60 -15.49
CA GLU A 249 -6.47 18.24 -16.90
C GLU A 249 -7.74 17.66 -17.54
N ILE A 250 -8.50 16.85 -16.78
CA ILE A 250 -9.79 16.32 -17.25
C ILE A 250 -10.81 17.45 -17.45
N LEU A 251 -10.86 18.39 -16.51
CA LEU A 251 -11.75 19.54 -16.57
C LEU A 251 -11.43 20.45 -17.76
N ASP A 252 -10.15 20.66 -18.05
CA ASP A 252 -9.70 21.43 -19.21
C ASP A 252 -10.20 20.77 -20.52
N ILE A 253 -10.08 19.43 -20.64
CA ILE A 253 -10.61 18.67 -21.78
C ILE A 253 -12.14 18.82 -21.92
N GLU A 254 -12.88 18.72 -20.81
CA GLU A 254 -14.34 18.84 -20.80
C GLU A 254 -14.80 20.26 -21.17
N ILE A 255 -14.12 21.30 -20.66
CA ILE A 255 -14.36 22.70 -21.01
C ILE A 255 -14.11 22.94 -22.49
N ASP A 256 -12.98 22.47 -23.01
CA ASP A 256 -12.63 22.62 -24.43
C ASP A 256 -13.67 21.92 -25.32
N GLY A 257 -14.10 20.71 -24.95
CA GLY A 257 -15.15 19.99 -25.67
C GLY A 257 -16.51 20.70 -25.59
N TYR A 258 -16.86 21.28 -24.44
CA TYR A 258 -18.08 22.08 -24.29
C TYR A 258 -18.05 23.31 -25.20
N LEU A 259 -16.97 24.08 -25.16
CA LEU A 259 -16.80 25.29 -25.97
C LEU A 259 -16.79 24.97 -27.47
N ALA A 260 -16.12 23.89 -27.88
CA ALA A 260 -16.07 23.48 -29.28
C ALA A 260 -17.44 23.06 -29.84
N ARG A 261 -18.27 22.40 -29.03
CA ARG A 261 -19.59 21.87 -29.46
C ARG A 261 -20.72 22.87 -29.29
N PHE A 262 -20.62 23.71 -28.26
CA PHE A 262 -21.74 24.50 -27.77
C PHE A 262 -21.42 25.99 -27.59
N GLY A 263 -20.18 26.42 -27.76
CA GLY A 263 -19.80 27.82 -27.68
C GLY A 263 -20.39 28.68 -28.81
N ASP A 264 -20.58 29.97 -28.53
CA ASP A 264 -21.28 30.92 -29.41
C ASP A 264 -20.55 31.21 -30.76
N GLY A 265 -19.40 30.58 -31.02
CA GLY A 265 -18.63 30.70 -32.26
C GLY A 265 -18.95 29.69 -33.36
N GLY A 266 -19.90 28.77 -33.13
CA GLY A 266 -20.29 27.70 -34.07
C GLY A 266 -21.50 27.98 -34.97
N SER A 267 -21.86 29.26 -35.20
CA SER A 267 -22.96 29.68 -36.09
C SER A 267 -22.46 30.34 -37.38
#